data_AF-A0A974T683-F1
#
_entry.id   AF-A0A974T683-F1
#
_cell.length_a   1.000
_cell.length_b   1.000
_cell.length_c   1.000
_cell.angle_alpha   90.00
_cell.angle_beta   90.00
_cell.angle_gamma   90.00
#
_symmetry.space_group_name_H-M   'P 1'
#
loop_
_entity.id
_entity.type
_entity.pdbx_description
1 polymer ?
#
loop_
_entity_poly.entity_id
_entity_poly.type
_entity_poly.pdbx_seq_one_letter_code
_entity_poly.pdbx_strand_id
1 'polypeptide(L)'
;MTIRPPTFVIYGGCTAERAINIIWDRRLRNCELLSRPICGIWFGQDKDLIAFKLAFGEDIAFHDHLAIVFSEQQKAVGAFISDHEMENRVTRADLLGIQFWDREDQWVFEKALDVAPSN
;
A
#
# COMPACT_ATOMS: atom_id res chain seq x y z
N MET A 1 -22.78 11.56 18.75
CA MET A 1 -21.74 11.79 17.72
C MET A 1 -21.23 10.43 17.27
N THR A 2 -21.56 10.01 16.05
CA THR A 2 -21.10 8.73 15.52
C THR A 2 -19.74 9.00 14.86
N ILE A 3 -18.66 8.62 15.53
CA ILE A 3 -17.31 8.71 14.96
C ILE A 3 -17.25 7.64 13.87
N ARG A 4 -17.17 8.06 12.60
CA ARG A 4 -16.90 7.11 11.51
C ARG A 4 -15.42 6.74 11.55
N PRO A 5 -15.07 5.45 11.42
CA PRO A 5 -13.68 5.07 11.26
C PRO A 5 -13.12 5.69 9.97
N PRO A 6 -11.85 6.11 9.94
CA PRO A 6 -11.24 6.59 8.71
C PRO A 6 -11.20 5.49 7.65
N THR A 7 -11.26 5.89 6.39
CA THR A 7 -11.05 5.02 5.24
C THR A 7 -9.55 4.91 4.98
N PHE A 8 -9.04 3.69 4.91
CA PHE A 8 -7.65 3.43 4.62
C PHE A 8 -7.47 3.11 3.15
N VAL A 9 -6.60 3.86 2.47
CA VAL A 9 -6.33 3.70 1.03
C VAL A 9 -4.83 3.55 0.80
N ILE A 10 -4.47 2.63 -0.11
CA ILE A 10 -3.09 2.36 -0.48
C ILE A 10 -2.84 2.77 -1.92
N TYR A 11 -1.79 3.56 -2.15
CA TYR A 11 -1.39 4.06 -3.45
C TYR A 11 -0.05 3.45 -3.87
N GLY A 12 -0.03 2.83 -5.04
CA GLY A 12 1.20 2.42 -5.72
C GLY A 12 1.78 3.57 -6.55
N GLY A 13 3.11 3.72 -6.57
CA GLY A 13 3.79 4.74 -7.37
C GLY A 13 3.64 6.19 -6.86
N CYS A 14 3.04 6.38 -5.68
CA CYS A 14 2.97 7.67 -5.00
C CYS A 14 4.03 7.72 -3.90
N THR A 15 4.93 8.69 -3.95
CA THR A 15 5.92 8.91 -2.88
C THR A 15 5.30 9.71 -1.73
N ALA A 16 5.85 9.56 -0.52
CA ALA A 16 5.42 10.35 0.63
C ALA A 16 5.56 11.86 0.37
N GLU A 17 6.65 12.29 -0.28
CA GLU A 17 6.86 13.69 -0.66
C GLU A 17 5.76 14.20 -1.61
N ARG A 18 5.43 13.43 -2.65
CA ARG A 18 4.36 13.79 -3.59
C ARG A 18 3.01 13.92 -2.86
N ALA A 19 2.71 12.98 -1.97
CA ALA A 19 1.48 13.04 -1.20
C ALA A 19 1.43 14.23 -0.24
N ILE A 20 2.53 14.54 0.45
CA ILE A 20 2.63 15.72 1.32
C ILE A 20 2.39 17.00 0.51
N ASN A 21 2.99 17.12 -0.67
CA ASN A 21 2.78 18.27 -1.56
C ASN A 21 1.30 18.40 -1.95
N ILE A 22 0.64 17.32 -2.35
CA ILE A 22 -0.79 17.34 -2.68
C ILE A 22 -1.63 17.77 -1.47
N ILE A 23 -1.39 17.19 -0.30
CA ILE A 23 -2.14 17.50 0.94
C ILE A 23 -1.98 18.98 1.29
N TRP A 24 -0.76 19.50 1.22
CA TRP A 24 -0.46 20.89 1.51
C TRP A 24 -1.12 21.84 0.49
N ASP A 25 -0.91 21.61 -0.80
CA ASP A 25 -1.39 22.47 -1.88
C ASP A 25 -2.92 22.51 -1.95
N ARG A 26 -3.57 21.36 -1.70
CA ARG A 26 -5.03 21.23 -1.68
C ARG A 26 -5.64 21.54 -0.31
N ARG A 27 -4.81 21.80 0.71
CA ARG A 27 -5.21 22.11 2.09
C ARG A 27 -6.12 21.03 2.68
N LEU A 28 -5.82 19.77 2.41
CA LEU A 28 -6.56 18.63 2.97
C LEU A 28 -6.29 18.55 4.47
N ARG A 29 -7.35 18.41 5.27
CA ARG A 29 -7.26 18.50 6.75
C ARG A 29 -7.71 17.23 7.44
N ASN A 30 -8.46 16.39 6.74
CA ASN A 30 -9.07 15.17 7.25
C ASN A 30 -8.36 13.97 6.62
N CYS A 31 -7.03 14.02 6.54
CA CYS A 31 -6.20 12.93 6.08
C CYS A 31 -4.85 12.87 6.79
N GLU A 32 -4.28 11.67 6.88
CA GLU A 32 -2.97 11.42 7.50
C GLU A 32 -2.20 10.33 6.74
N LEU A 33 -0.93 10.59 6.43
CA LEU A 33 -0.03 9.56 5.90
C LEU A 33 0.27 8.55 7.00
N LEU A 34 0.22 7.27 6.65
CA LEU A 34 0.76 6.26 7.56
C LEU A 34 2.27 6.41 7.70
N SER A 35 2.72 6.46 8.94
CA SER A 35 4.14 6.49 9.31
C SER A 35 4.84 5.15 9.10
N ARG A 36 4.08 4.06 8.90
CA ARG A 36 4.63 2.71 8.73
C ARG A 36 4.85 2.42 7.25
N PRO A 37 6.06 1.98 6.85
CA PRO A 37 6.32 1.51 5.49
C PRO A 37 5.41 0.34 5.12
N ILE A 38 4.88 0.39 3.91
CA ILE A 38 4.08 -0.69 3.33
C ILE A 38 4.81 -1.18 2.08
N CYS A 39 5.03 -2.49 2.01
CA CYS A 39 5.64 -3.13 0.87
C CYS A 39 4.56 -3.89 0.09
N GLY A 40 4.43 -3.57 -1.19
CA GLY A 40 3.62 -4.33 -2.13
C GLY A 40 4.46 -5.42 -2.76
N ILE A 41 3.95 -6.65 -2.79
CA ILE A 41 4.58 -7.77 -3.46
C ILE A 41 3.64 -8.31 -4.53
N TRP A 42 4.01 -8.10 -5.80
CA TRP A 42 3.30 -8.62 -6.96
C TRP A 42 3.86 -9.99 -7.34
N PHE A 43 2.98 -10.98 -7.44
CA PHE A 43 3.35 -12.33 -7.84
C PHE A 43 3.12 -12.52 -9.34
N GLY A 44 4.17 -12.86 -10.08
CA GLY A 44 4.06 -13.16 -11.51
C GLY A 44 3.47 -14.54 -11.81
N GLN A 45 3.30 -15.40 -10.80
CA GLN A 45 2.81 -16.77 -10.95
C GLN A 45 1.83 -17.13 -9.83
N ASP A 46 0.69 -17.74 -10.19
CA ASP A 46 -0.36 -18.14 -9.25
C ASP A 46 0.13 -19.11 -8.18
N LYS A 47 1.03 -20.04 -8.54
CA LYS A 47 1.59 -21.00 -7.59
C LYS A 47 2.35 -20.33 -6.45
N ASP A 48 3.09 -19.25 -6.74
CA ASP A 48 3.86 -18.54 -5.73
C ASP A 48 2.91 -17.74 -4.83
N LEU A 49 1.86 -17.14 -5.40
CA LEU A 49 0.80 -16.48 -4.64
C LEU A 49 0.05 -17.46 -3.71
N ILE A 50 -0.27 -18.66 -4.20
CA ILE A 50 -0.95 -19.69 -3.39
C ILE A 50 -0.05 -20.13 -2.24
N ALA A 51 1.23 -20.44 -2.52
CA ALA A 51 2.19 -20.80 -1.48
C ALA A 51 2.31 -19.69 -0.42
N PHE A 52 2.36 -18.44 -0.86
CA PHE A 52 2.44 -17.29 0.03
C PHE A 52 1.16 -17.11 0.87
N LYS A 53 -0.03 -17.26 0.28
CA LYS A 53 -1.31 -17.22 1.00
C LYS A 53 -1.42 -18.34 2.04
N LEU A 54 -0.89 -19.53 1.76
CA LEU A 54 -0.87 -20.62 2.73
C LEU A 54 0.03 -20.31 3.94
N ALA A 55 1.09 -19.52 3.75
CA ALA A 55 2.02 -19.15 4.82
C ALA A 55 1.55 -17.94 5.65
N PHE A 56 0.87 -16.96 5.04
CA PHE A 56 0.60 -15.66 5.67
C PHE A 56 -0.86 -15.18 5.56
N GLY A 57 -1.79 -16.03 5.09
CA GLY A 57 -3.15 -15.62 4.70
C GLY A 57 -3.98 -14.90 5.76
N GLU A 58 -3.72 -15.15 7.04
CA GLU A 58 -4.43 -14.50 8.15
C GLU A 58 -3.78 -13.17 8.58
N ASP A 59 -2.49 -13.00 8.31
CA ASP A 59 -1.68 -11.87 8.79
C ASP A 59 -1.53 -10.76 7.74
N ILE A 60 -1.69 -11.10 6.46
CA ILE A 60 -1.39 -10.22 5.32
C ILE A 60 -2.65 -9.99 4.48
N ALA A 61 -2.85 -8.73 4.08
CA ALA A 61 -3.93 -8.38 3.17
C ALA A 61 -3.54 -8.68 1.71
N PHE A 62 -4.51 -9.18 0.93
CA PHE A 62 -4.33 -9.52 -0.47
C PHE A 62 -5.34 -8.79 -1.35
N HIS A 63 -4.89 -8.39 -2.54
CA HIS A 63 -5.73 -7.86 -3.60
C HIS A 63 -5.25 -8.43 -4.94
N ASP A 64 -6.04 -9.31 -5.55
CA ASP A 64 -5.63 -10.08 -6.74
C ASP A 64 -4.26 -10.77 -6.56
N HIS A 65 -3.26 -10.34 -7.33
CA HIS A 65 -1.87 -10.83 -7.31
C HIS A 65 -0.93 -9.98 -6.42
N LEU A 66 -1.46 -9.02 -5.68
CA LEU A 66 -0.72 -8.16 -4.76
C LEU A 66 -0.91 -8.61 -3.32
N ALA A 67 0.20 -8.83 -2.61
CA ALA A 67 0.22 -8.88 -1.15
C ALA A 67 0.66 -7.52 -0.58
N ILE A 68 -0.04 -7.06 0.45
CA ILE A 68 0.22 -5.79 1.15
C ILE A 68 0.86 -6.11 2.49
N VAL A 69 2.16 -5.86 2.60
CA VAL A 69 3.00 -6.29 3.72
C VAL A 69 3.40 -5.11 4.58
N PHE A 70 2.98 -5.11 5.84
CA PHE A 70 3.38 -4.10 6.82
C PHE A 70 4.77 -4.39 7.38
N SER A 71 5.43 -3.34 7.89
CA SER A 71 6.81 -3.36 8.40
C SER A 71 7.14 -4.52 9.34
N GLU A 72 6.18 -4.92 10.18
CA GLU A 72 6.29 -5.96 11.19
C GLU A 72 6.50 -7.35 10.56
N GLN A 73 6.00 -7.56 9.34
CA GLN A 73 6.01 -8.83 8.63
C GLN A 73 7.11 -8.90 7.57
N GLN A 74 7.70 -7.77 7.18
CA GLN A 74 8.66 -7.70 6.07
C GLN A 74 9.86 -8.64 6.25
N LYS A 75 10.35 -8.82 7.49
CA LYS A 75 11.45 -9.76 7.76
C LYS A 75 11.07 -11.21 7.49
N ALA A 76 9.91 -11.64 7.99
CA ALA A 76 9.43 -13.02 7.80
C ALA A 76 9.10 -13.30 6.34
N VAL A 77 8.45 -12.34 5.68
CA VAL A 77 8.15 -12.39 4.25
C VAL A 77 9.43 -12.43 3.39
N GLY A 78 10.43 -11.64 3.75
CA GLY A 78 11.73 -11.64 3.10
C GLY A 78 12.41 -13.00 3.17
N ALA A 79 12.44 -13.62 4.36
CA ALA A 79 12.97 -14.97 4.55
C ALA A 79 12.20 -16.01 3.71
N PHE A 80 10.87 -15.98 3.75
CA PHE A 80 10.04 -16.91 2.98
C PHE A 80 10.32 -16.82 1.47
N ILE A 81 10.41 -15.61 0.92
CA ILE A 81 10.70 -15.40 -0.50
C ILE A 81 12.05 -16.01 -0.87
N SER A 82 13.06 -15.86 -0.01
CA SER A 82 14.39 -16.43 -0.26
C SER A 82 14.44 -17.94 -0.08
N ASP A 83 13.78 -18.48 0.94
CA ASP A 83 13.73 -19.92 1.19
C ASP A 83 13.02 -20.69 0.04
N HIS A 84 12.17 -20.00 -0.73
CA HIS A 84 11.45 -20.56 -1.88
C HIS A 84 11.97 -20.07 -3.24
N GLU A 85 13.14 -19.40 -3.25
CA GLU A 85 13.80 -18.89 -4.46
C GLU A 85 12.87 -18.04 -5.35
N MET A 86 12.00 -17.24 -4.73
CA MET A 86 10.95 -16.48 -5.40
C MET A 86 11.41 -15.10 -5.90
N GLU A 87 12.64 -14.67 -5.60
CA GLU A 87 13.12 -13.30 -5.83
C GLU A 87 12.93 -12.82 -7.27
N ASN A 88 13.17 -13.68 -8.25
CA ASN A 88 13.06 -13.34 -9.67
C ASN A 88 11.62 -13.46 -10.22
N ARG A 89 10.67 -13.90 -9.39
CA ARG A 89 9.26 -14.12 -9.77
C ARG A 89 8.29 -13.20 -9.06
N VAL A 90 8.80 -12.38 -8.15
CA VAL A 90 8.03 -11.35 -7.44
C VAL A 90 8.58 -9.98 -7.77
N THR A 91 7.70 -8.98 -7.85
CA THR A 91 8.09 -7.57 -7.95
C THR A 91 7.71 -6.87 -6.66
N ARG A 92 8.68 -6.19 -6.04
CA ARG A 92 8.47 -5.39 -4.84
C ARG A 92 8.27 -3.92 -5.22
N ALA A 93 7.33 -3.26 -4.57
CA ALA A 93 7.12 -1.83 -4.71
C ALA A 93 6.83 -1.21 -3.34
N ASP A 94 7.38 -0.03 -3.08
CA ASP A 94 6.96 0.76 -1.94
C ASP A 94 5.55 1.29 -2.18
N LEU A 95 4.68 1.09 -1.20
CA LEU A 95 3.30 1.55 -1.22
C LEU A 95 3.11 2.64 -0.17
N LEU A 96 2.27 3.62 -0.50
CA LEU A 96 1.91 4.69 0.40
C LEU A 96 0.51 4.47 0.95
N GLY A 97 0.38 4.38 2.27
CA GLY A 97 -0.90 4.33 2.96
C GLY A 97 -1.35 5.72 3.41
N ILE A 98 -2.60 6.08 3.16
CA ILE A 98 -3.22 7.30 3.68
C ILE A 98 -4.56 6.95 4.32
N GLN A 99 -4.81 7.51 5.50
CA GLN A 99 -6.11 7.48 6.15
C GLN A 99 -6.88 8.74 5.83
N PHE A 100 -8.16 8.61 5.47
CA PHE A 100 -9.07 9.70 5.21
C PHE A 100 -10.27 9.64 6.15
N TRP A 101 -10.52 10.70 6.92
CA TRP A 101 -11.74 10.83 7.74
C TRP A 101 -12.91 11.43 6.96
N ASP A 102 -12.64 12.01 5.79
CA ASP A 102 -13.65 12.55 4.87
C ASP A 102 -13.45 12.03 3.45
N ARG A 103 -14.56 11.69 2.79
CA ARG A 103 -14.59 11.23 1.40
C ARG A 103 -14.26 12.37 0.43
N GLU A 104 -14.57 13.61 0.78
CA GLU A 104 -14.21 14.77 -0.05
C GLU A 104 -12.69 14.90 -0.18
N ASP A 105 -11.95 14.86 0.93
CA ASP A 105 -10.48 14.92 0.93
C ASP A 105 -9.86 13.77 0.13
N GLN A 106 -10.40 12.55 0.28
CA GLN A 106 -9.96 11.40 -0.52
C GLN A 106 -10.11 11.68 -2.03
N TRP A 107 -11.29 12.15 -2.45
CA TRP A 107 -11.55 12.41 -3.86
C TRP A 107 -10.69 13.54 -4.43
N VAL A 108 -10.47 14.61 -3.65
CA VAL A 108 -9.58 15.72 -4.06
C VAL A 108 -8.14 15.24 -4.20
N PHE A 109 -7.69 14.38 -3.28
CA PHE A 109 -6.36 13.78 -3.36
C PHE A 109 -6.20 12.91 -4.61
N GLU A 110 -7.13 11.99 -4.86
CA GLU A 110 -7.11 11.09 -6.02
C GLU A 110 -7.10 11.86 -7.34
N LYS A 111 -7.93 12.91 -7.46
CA LYS A 111 -7.92 13.78 -8.63
C LYS A 111 -6.59 14.50 -8.84
N ALA A 112 -5.95 14.96 -7.77
CA ALA A 112 -4.64 15.59 -7.89
C ALA A 112 -3.55 14.58 -8.26
N LEU A 113 -3.68 13.34 -7.81
CA LEU A 113 -2.76 12.26 -8.12
C LEU A 113 -2.81 11.90 -9.61
N ASP A 114 -4.02 11.75 -10.18
CA ASP A 114 -4.24 11.43 -11.61
C ASP A 114 -3.76 12.53 -12.57
N VAL A 115 -3.76 13.78 -12.11
CA VAL A 115 -3.37 14.95 -12.94
C VAL A 115 -1.86 15.19 -12.92
N ALA A 116 -1.14 14.69 -11.92
CA ALA A 116 0.31 14.90 -11.83
C ALA A 116 1.07 13.90 -12.73
N PRO A 117 1.97 14.38 -13.62
CA PRO A 117 2.69 13.52 -14.55
C PRO A 117 3.51 12.47 -13.80
N SER A 118 3.49 11.25 -14.30
CA SER A 118 4.44 10.20 -13.95
C SER A 118 5.83 10.68 -14.39
N ASN A 119 6.60 11.26 -13.47
CA ASN A 119 8.02 11.56 -13.70
C ASN A 119 8.83 10.26 -13.74
#